data_AF-A0A7X8MHN4-F1
#
_entry.id   AF-A0A7X8MHN4-F1
#
_cell.length_a   1.000
_cell.length_b   1.000
_cell.length_c   1.000
_cell.angle_alpha   90.00
_cell.angle_beta   90.00
_cell.angle_gamma   90.00
#
_symmetry.space_group_name_H-M   'P 1'
#
loop_
_entity.id
_entity.type
_entity.pdbx_description
1 polymer ?
#
loop_
_entity_poly.entity_id
_entity_poly.type
_entity_poly.pdbx_seq_one_letter_code
_entity_poly.pdbx_strand_id
1 'polypeptide(L)'
;MKRKTIIITFCTLTAVLILSISLLVVRAAKEKYPEIQRPEGIPDTVKWNPDLGEYYNSDSFEWDSEIWGYRPKEMNKRIVIPDSHMLGTYLSEDEYIEANSGTTDEVDKAVIKYYKKSREIVYPAVSYNYDPKEDPAFSELIANLKIKDFPNMISKIKNRHIASGRLMHAINEMAGAKDLGKYVSGASENWLLHLKEKFALAESKVTKAAQKYKKSSNDEIKKQVKDELESCGLLVLPYIKDEIEAGNTAMIELLPNLVDKYFAEGKDNQADRTKEYWDNWFEKHSEDIKALKAVAEDLK
;
A
#
# COMPACT_ATOMS: atom_id res chain seq x y z
N MET A 1 -10.41 14.57 -73.08
CA MET A 1 -11.23 13.75 -72.15
C MET A 1 -10.42 12.78 -71.31
N LYS A 2 -9.51 11.97 -71.88
CA LYS A 2 -8.81 10.88 -71.17
C LYS A 2 -8.09 11.25 -69.86
N ARG A 3 -7.38 12.38 -69.79
CA ARG A 3 -6.57 12.77 -68.61
C ARG A 3 -7.41 13.16 -67.38
N LYS A 4 -8.52 13.88 -67.60
CA LYS A 4 -9.46 14.25 -66.53
C LYS A 4 -10.21 13.02 -66.00
N THR A 5 -10.61 12.11 -66.89
CA THR A 5 -11.23 10.85 -66.50
C THR A 5 -10.27 9.99 -65.67
N ILE A 6 -9.00 9.87 -66.06
CA ILE A 6 -7.99 9.11 -65.30
C ILE A 6 -7.79 9.70 -63.89
N ILE A 7 -7.71 11.04 -63.77
CA ILE A 7 -7.56 11.70 -62.46
C ILE A 7 -8.79 11.45 -61.58
N ILE A 8 -10.00 11.61 -62.14
CA ILE A 8 -11.25 11.36 -61.39
C ILE A 8 -11.30 9.90 -60.94
N THR A 9 -11.02 8.94 -61.84
CA THR A 9 -11.01 7.51 -61.52
C THR A 9 -10.00 7.18 -60.43
N PHE A 10 -8.79 7.74 -60.50
CA PHE A 10 -7.76 7.58 -59.47
C PHE A 10 -8.20 8.16 -58.12
N CYS A 11 -8.77 9.36 -58.10
CA CYS A 11 -9.28 9.97 -56.87
C CYS A 11 -10.42 9.14 -56.25
N THR A 12 -11.35 8.62 -57.05
CA THR A 12 -12.41 7.74 -56.54
C THR A 12 -11.87 6.41 -56.00
N LEU A 13 -10.91 5.78 -56.69
CA LEU A 13 -10.29 4.54 -56.21
C LEU A 13 -9.54 4.75 -54.90
N THR A 14 -8.79 5.84 -54.78
CA THR A 14 -8.07 6.18 -53.55
C THR A 14 -9.03 6.49 -52.41
N ALA A 15 -10.14 7.20 -52.67
CA ALA A 15 -11.16 7.47 -51.65
C ALA A 15 -11.85 6.18 -51.17
N VAL A 16 -12.17 5.26 -52.08
CA VAL A 16 -12.73 3.94 -51.73
C VAL A 16 -11.72 3.12 -50.94
N LEU A 17 -10.43 3.15 -51.32
CA LEU A 17 -9.37 2.46 -50.58
C LEU A 17 -9.22 2.99 -49.16
N ILE A 18 -9.20 4.32 -48.98
CA ILE A 18 -9.13 4.97 -47.66
C ILE A 18 -10.35 4.61 -46.82
N LEU A 19 -11.57 4.69 -47.38
CA LEU A 19 -12.80 4.28 -46.69
C LEU A 19 -12.77 2.80 -46.27
N SER A 20 -12.24 1.93 -47.12
CA SER A 20 -12.11 0.48 -46.86
C SER A 20 -11.11 0.19 -45.75
N ILE A 21 -9.95 0.87 -45.76
CA ILE A 21 -8.92 0.76 -44.72
C ILE A 21 -9.45 1.31 -43.39
N SER A 22 -10.13 2.46 -43.40
CA SER A 22 -10.76 3.03 -42.20
C SER A 22 -11.82 2.10 -41.61
N LEU A 23 -12.64 1.44 -42.44
CA LEU A 23 -13.61 0.42 -41.99
C LEU A 23 -12.92 -0.81 -41.40
N LEU A 24 -11.78 -1.24 -41.95
CA LEU A 24 -10.98 -2.34 -41.42
C LEU A 24 -10.30 -1.96 -40.09
N VAL A 25 -9.78 -0.74 -39.96
CA VAL A 25 -9.19 -0.24 -38.71
C VAL A 25 -10.26 -0.08 -37.63
N VAL A 26 -11.46 0.41 -37.96
CA VAL A 26 -12.59 0.50 -37.03
C VAL A 26 -13.12 -0.88 -36.63
N ARG A 27 -13.08 -1.88 -37.53
CA ARG A 27 -13.38 -3.29 -37.17
C ARG A 27 -12.28 -3.92 -36.31
N ALA A 28 -11.01 -3.67 -36.61
CA ALA A 28 -9.88 -4.16 -35.82
C ALA A 28 -9.76 -3.46 -34.45
N ALA A 29 -10.31 -2.25 -34.31
CA ALA A 29 -10.35 -1.50 -33.07
C ALA A 29 -11.55 -1.86 -32.16
N LYS A 30 -12.45 -2.75 -32.60
CA LYS A 30 -13.64 -3.10 -31.80
C LYS A 30 -13.39 -4.17 -30.73
N GLU A 31 -12.33 -4.96 -30.86
CA GLU A 31 -11.98 -6.01 -29.90
C GLU A 31 -10.45 -6.11 -29.81
N LYS A 32 -9.86 -5.75 -28.67
CA LYS A 32 -8.40 -5.73 -28.48
C LYS A 32 -7.80 -7.14 -28.47
N TYR A 33 -8.59 -8.14 -28.08
CA TYR A 33 -8.27 -9.55 -28.02
C TYR A 33 -9.50 -10.37 -28.45
N PRO A 34 -9.61 -10.82 -29.71
CA PRO A 34 -10.74 -11.65 -30.15
C PRO A 34 -10.70 -13.06 -29.53
N GLU A 35 -11.88 -13.64 -29.22
CA GLU A 35 -11.98 -15.03 -28.76
C GLU A 35 -11.68 -15.96 -29.95
N ILE A 36 -10.49 -16.58 -29.97
CA ILE A 36 -10.05 -17.38 -31.13
C ILE A 36 -10.90 -18.65 -31.28
N GLN A 37 -11.10 -19.37 -30.18
CA GLN A 37 -11.94 -20.58 -30.12
C GLN A 37 -12.32 -20.83 -28.66
N ARG A 38 -13.62 -20.96 -28.38
CA ARG A 38 -14.12 -21.29 -27.04
C ARG A 38 -13.70 -22.71 -26.66
N PRO A 39 -12.92 -22.92 -25.59
CA PRO A 39 -12.58 -24.26 -25.12
C PRO A 39 -13.83 -25.09 -24.78
N GLU A 40 -13.80 -26.38 -25.09
CA GLU A 40 -14.86 -27.31 -24.70
C GLU A 40 -14.95 -27.39 -23.17
N GLY A 41 -16.18 -27.41 -22.64
CA GLY A 41 -16.43 -27.52 -21.19
C GLY A 41 -16.57 -26.20 -20.44
N ILE A 42 -16.48 -25.04 -21.12
CA ILE A 42 -16.75 -23.74 -20.49
C ILE A 42 -18.26 -23.49 -20.35
N PRO A 43 -18.80 -23.34 -19.12
CA PRO A 43 -20.22 -23.09 -18.88
C PRO A 43 -20.71 -21.81 -19.58
N ASP A 44 -21.97 -21.77 -20.02
CA ASP A 44 -22.57 -20.62 -20.72
C ASP A 44 -22.53 -19.31 -19.92
N THR A 45 -22.45 -19.42 -18.60
CA THR A 45 -22.34 -18.30 -17.66
C THR A 45 -21.01 -17.57 -17.78
N VAL A 46 -19.99 -18.20 -18.38
CA VAL A 46 -18.66 -17.63 -18.58
C VAL A 46 -18.56 -17.01 -19.99
N LYS A 47 -18.21 -15.72 -20.05
CA LYS A 47 -18.10 -14.91 -21.28
C LYS A 47 -16.69 -14.37 -21.47
N TRP A 48 -16.28 -14.24 -22.72
CA TRP A 48 -15.01 -13.62 -23.09
C TRP A 48 -15.09 -12.09 -22.99
N ASN A 49 -14.08 -11.47 -22.39
CA ASN A 49 -13.86 -10.03 -22.39
C ASN A 49 -12.84 -9.68 -23.49
N PRO A 50 -13.28 -9.05 -24.60
CA PRO A 50 -12.39 -8.72 -25.71
C PRO A 50 -11.42 -7.55 -25.41
N ASP A 51 -11.63 -6.78 -24.34
CA ASP A 51 -10.74 -5.67 -23.95
C ASP A 51 -9.53 -6.14 -23.16
N LEU A 52 -9.67 -7.25 -22.41
CA LEU A 52 -8.63 -7.84 -21.55
C LEU A 52 -8.10 -9.19 -22.04
N GLY A 53 -8.84 -9.89 -22.91
CA GLY A 53 -8.43 -11.19 -23.41
C GLY A 53 -8.58 -12.31 -22.39
N GLU A 54 -9.62 -12.26 -21.57
CA GLU A 54 -9.88 -13.23 -20.50
C GLU A 54 -11.36 -13.58 -20.36
N TYR A 55 -11.67 -14.66 -19.64
CA TYR A 55 -13.05 -15.06 -19.36
C TYR A 55 -13.52 -14.53 -18.01
N TYR A 56 -14.79 -14.10 -17.93
CA TYR A 56 -15.44 -13.68 -16.68
C TYR A 56 -16.82 -14.34 -16.51
N ASN A 57 -17.26 -14.51 -15.26
CA ASN A 57 -18.59 -15.04 -14.97
C ASN A 57 -19.64 -13.93 -15.12
N SER A 58 -20.43 -14.02 -16.18
CA SER A 58 -21.45 -13.05 -16.56
C SER A 58 -22.73 -13.11 -15.74
N ASP A 59 -22.94 -14.14 -14.91
CA ASP A 59 -24.02 -14.13 -13.91
C ASP A 59 -23.67 -13.23 -12.73
N SER A 60 -22.38 -13.13 -12.43
CA SER A 60 -21.86 -12.41 -11.28
C SER A 60 -21.41 -11.00 -11.62
N PHE A 61 -20.91 -10.80 -12.84
CA PHE A 61 -20.25 -9.56 -13.26
C PHE A 61 -20.71 -9.08 -14.64
N GLU A 62 -20.66 -7.77 -14.85
CA GLU A 62 -20.74 -7.07 -16.12
C GLU A 62 -19.45 -6.28 -16.35
N TRP A 63 -18.94 -6.27 -17.58
CA TRP A 63 -17.80 -5.42 -17.93
C TRP A 63 -18.27 -3.98 -18.15
N ASP A 64 -17.57 -3.02 -17.56
CA ASP A 64 -17.74 -1.60 -17.78
C ASP A 64 -16.48 -1.02 -18.44
N SER A 65 -16.64 -0.69 -19.72
CA SER A 65 -15.59 -0.11 -20.55
C SER A 65 -15.20 1.31 -20.17
N GLU A 66 -16.05 2.06 -19.46
CA GLU A 66 -15.74 3.44 -19.04
C GLU A 66 -14.74 3.47 -17.90
N ILE A 67 -14.86 2.54 -16.95
CA ILE A 67 -13.96 2.42 -15.79
C ILE A 67 -12.87 1.36 -15.98
N TRP A 68 -12.87 0.65 -17.11
CA TRP A 68 -11.97 -0.49 -17.37
C TRP A 68 -12.03 -1.56 -16.27
N GLY A 69 -13.24 -1.95 -15.85
CA GLY A 69 -13.43 -2.87 -14.72
C GLY A 69 -14.73 -3.67 -14.76
N TYR A 70 -14.81 -4.71 -13.93
CA TYR A 70 -16.01 -5.54 -13.78
C TYR A 70 -16.92 -5.01 -12.65
N ARG A 71 -18.20 -4.77 -12.94
CA ARG A 71 -19.24 -4.41 -11.96
C ARG A 71 -20.08 -5.65 -11.60
N PRO A 72 -20.48 -5.86 -10.34
CA PRO A 72 -21.38 -6.95 -9.98
C PRO A 72 -22.84 -6.65 -10.39
N LYS A 73 -23.57 -7.65 -10.92
CA LYS A 73 -24.91 -7.45 -11.52
C LYS A 73 -26.07 -7.27 -10.53
N GLU A 74 -26.03 -7.88 -9.35
CA GLU A 74 -26.95 -7.56 -8.24
C GLU A 74 -26.28 -7.79 -6.88
N MET A 75 -26.61 -6.94 -5.91
CA MET A 75 -26.24 -7.08 -4.50
C MET A 75 -26.84 -8.38 -3.94
N ASN A 76 -26.09 -9.48 -3.93
CA ASN A 76 -26.14 -10.47 -2.85
C ASN A 76 -25.01 -11.49 -3.06
N LYS A 77 -24.09 -11.48 -2.09
CA LYS A 77 -22.81 -12.19 -2.06
C LYS A 77 -21.79 -11.61 -3.04
N ARG A 78 -21.00 -10.64 -2.55
CA ARG A 78 -19.70 -10.32 -3.14
C ARG A 78 -18.95 -11.65 -3.27
N ILE A 79 -18.81 -12.15 -4.49
CA ILE A 79 -17.81 -13.15 -4.80
C ILE A 79 -16.48 -12.44 -4.54
N VAL A 80 -15.87 -12.80 -3.42
CA VAL A 80 -14.45 -12.58 -3.17
C VAL A 80 -13.77 -13.25 -4.36
N ILE A 81 -13.23 -12.46 -5.29
CA ILE A 81 -12.28 -13.01 -6.26
C ILE A 81 -11.15 -13.56 -5.41
N PRO A 82 -10.92 -14.87 -5.38
CA PRO A 82 -9.81 -15.42 -4.65
C PRO A 82 -8.58 -14.86 -5.33
N ASP A 83 -7.82 -14.00 -4.65
CA ASP A 83 -6.42 -13.84 -5.01
C ASP A 83 -5.83 -15.24 -4.95
N SER A 84 -5.46 -15.77 -6.12
CA SER A 84 -4.99 -17.15 -6.35
C SER A 84 -3.69 -17.52 -5.61
N HIS A 85 -3.26 -16.67 -4.68
CA HIS A 85 -2.06 -16.78 -3.88
C HIS A 85 -2.32 -16.83 -2.35
N MET A 86 -3.59 -16.82 -1.90
CA MET A 86 -3.94 -16.85 -0.48
C MET A 86 -4.08 -18.28 0.06
N LEU A 87 -2.95 -18.96 0.28
CA LEU A 87 -2.90 -20.21 1.06
C LEU A 87 -2.81 -19.88 2.56
N GLY A 88 -3.95 -19.85 3.23
CA GLY A 88 -4.15 -19.73 4.69
C GLY A 88 -5.62 -20.01 5.02
N THR A 89 -5.94 -20.52 6.22
CA THR A 89 -7.28 -20.93 6.65
C THR A 89 -8.33 -19.87 6.34
N TYR A 90 -9.19 -20.15 5.36
CA TYR A 90 -10.20 -19.23 4.83
C TYR A 90 -11.26 -18.92 5.89
N LEU A 91 -11.31 -17.67 6.33
CA LEU A 91 -12.54 -17.06 6.81
C LEU A 91 -12.87 -15.94 5.81
N SER A 92 -14.08 -15.93 5.27
CA SER A 92 -14.68 -14.75 4.66
C SER A 92 -14.70 -13.60 5.68
N GLU A 93 -14.88 -12.35 5.23
CA GLU A 93 -14.99 -11.21 6.16
C GLU A 93 -16.11 -11.44 7.20
N ASP A 94 -17.22 -12.07 6.80
CA ASP A 94 -18.31 -12.43 7.70
C ASP A 94 -17.89 -13.47 8.74
N GLU A 95 -17.29 -14.56 8.30
CA GLU A 95 -16.80 -15.62 9.20
C GLU A 95 -15.72 -15.09 10.16
N TYR A 96 -14.88 -14.16 9.69
CA TYR A 96 -13.87 -13.50 10.51
C TYR A 96 -14.50 -12.60 11.57
N ILE A 97 -15.49 -11.77 11.20
CA ILE A 97 -16.20 -10.90 12.14
C ILE A 97 -16.94 -11.74 13.19
N GLU A 98 -17.59 -12.82 12.79
CA GLU A 98 -18.33 -13.70 13.69
C GLU A 98 -17.38 -14.39 14.68
N ALA A 99 -16.32 -15.02 14.17
CA ALA A 99 -15.32 -15.72 14.97
C ALA A 99 -14.58 -14.80 15.97
N ASN A 100 -14.49 -13.50 15.68
CA ASN A 100 -13.77 -12.52 16.49
C ASN A 100 -14.67 -11.47 17.16
N SER A 101 -15.98 -11.70 17.22
CA SER A 101 -16.98 -10.73 17.72
C SER A 101 -16.76 -10.25 19.16
N GLY A 102 -16.03 -11.02 19.98
CA GLY A 102 -15.66 -10.68 21.36
C GLY A 102 -14.17 -10.40 21.59
N THR A 103 -13.37 -10.19 20.54
CA THR A 103 -11.93 -10.03 20.68
C THR A 103 -11.55 -8.81 21.53
N THR A 104 -10.54 -8.98 22.39
CA THR A 104 -9.90 -7.88 23.13
C THR A 104 -8.71 -7.29 22.39
N ASP A 105 -8.28 -7.90 21.29
CA ASP A 105 -7.17 -7.46 20.45
C ASP A 105 -7.53 -6.17 19.69
N GLU A 106 -6.76 -5.10 19.88
CA GLU A 106 -7.03 -3.79 19.27
C GLU A 106 -6.87 -3.79 17.74
N VAL A 107 -5.97 -4.60 17.20
CA VAL A 107 -5.80 -4.75 15.75
C VAL A 107 -7.02 -5.47 15.17
N ASP A 108 -7.50 -6.53 15.81
CA ASP A 108 -8.69 -7.25 15.35
C ASP A 108 -9.95 -6.39 15.49
N LYS A 109 -10.09 -5.62 16.57
CA LYS A 109 -11.18 -4.63 16.72
C LYS A 109 -11.17 -3.61 15.60
N ALA A 110 -10.01 -3.08 15.25
CA ALA A 110 -9.87 -2.13 14.14
C ALA A 110 -10.26 -2.76 12.81
N VAL A 111 -9.80 -3.98 12.53
CA VAL A 111 -10.14 -4.75 11.33
C VAL A 111 -11.64 -5.05 11.25
N ILE A 112 -12.26 -5.52 12.34
CA ILE A 112 -13.70 -5.78 12.39
C ILE A 112 -14.50 -4.51 12.12
N LYS A 113 -14.15 -3.40 12.78
CA LYS A 113 -14.83 -2.11 12.55
C LYS A 113 -14.67 -1.66 11.10
N TYR A 114 -13.47 -1.80 10.54
CA TYR A 114 -13.20 -1.46 9.15
C TYR A 114 -14.10 -2.27 8.21
N TYR A 115 -14.14 -3.60 8.36
CA TYR A 115 -14.99 -4.44 7.51
C TYR A 115 -16.48 -4.14 7.70
N LYS A 116 -16.94 -3.84 8.92
CA LYS A 116 -18.34 -3.42 9.13
C LYS A 116 -18.65 -2.11 8.41
N LYS A 117 -17.78 -1.11 8.53
CA LYS A 117 -17.98 0.23 7.95
C LYS A 117 -17.79 0.26 6.44
N SER A 118 -16.80 -0.47 5.90
CA SER A 118 -16.55 -0.53 4.47
C SER A 118 -17.69 -1.21 3.69
N ARG A 119 -18.57 -1.97 4.36
CA ARG A 119 -19.82 -2.49 3.78
C ARG A 119 -20.90 -1.43 3.58
N GLU A 120 -20.91 -0.41 4.42
CA GLU A 120 -21.87 0.71 4.34
C GLU A 120 -21.49 1.66 3.20
N ILE A 121 -20.21 1.61 2.76
CA ILE A 121 -19.71 2.41 1.65
C ILE A 121 -19.78 1.56 0.37
N VAL A 122 -20.68 1.92 -0.55
CA VAL A 122 -20.75 1.34 -1.89
C VAL A 122 -19.57 1.84 -2.72
N TYR A 123 -18.36 1.33 -2.45
CA TYR A 123 -17.26 1.45 -3.39
C TYR A 123 -17.46 0.40 -4.49
N PRO A 124 -17.39 0.78 -5.79
CA PRO A 124 -17.41 -0.19 -6.87
C PRO A 124 -16.31 -1.21 -6.61
N ALA A 125 -16.73 -2.48 -6.54
CA ALA A 125 -15.87 -3.58 -6.18
C ALA A 125 -14.67 -3.60 -7.13
N VAL A 126 -13.46 -3.65 -6.56
CA VAL A 126 -12.21 -3.87 -7.29
C VAL A 126 -11.86 -2.74 -8.27
N SER A 127 -11.64 -1.53 -7.74
CA SER A 127 -10.81 -0.56 -8.45
C SER A 127 -9.35 -1.06 -8.42
N TYR A 128 -8.76 -1.30 -9.59
CA TYR A 128 -7.29 -1.45 -9.74
C TYR A 128 -6.52 -0.24 -9.18
N ASN A 129 -7.24 0.86 -8.90
CA ASN A 129 -6.77 2.11 -8.31
C ASN A 129 -7.31 2.31 -6.89
N TYR A 130 -7.57 1.25 -6.10
CA TYR A 130 -7.90 1.42 -4.68
C TYR A 130 -6.72 2.09 -3.96
N ASP A 131 -6.89 3.37 -3.62
CA ASP A 131 -5.98 4.09 -2.73
C ASP A 131 -6.57 4.07 -1.30
N PRO A 132 -5.95 3.37 -0.33
CA PRO A 132 -6.39 3.37 1.06
C PRO A 132 -6.47 4.76 1.68
N LYS A 133 -5.75 5.76 1.14
CA LYS A 133 -5.83 7.16 1.60
C LYS A 133 -7.14 7.84 1.24
N GLU A 134 -7.79 7.37 0.19
CA GLU A 134 -9.10 7.87 -0.25
C GLU A 134 -10.26 7.14 0.43
N ASP A 135 -9.98 6.09 1.23
CA ASP A 135 -10.96 5.34 2.01
C ASP A 135 -11.05 5.93 3.44
N PRO A 136 -12.15 6.64 3.77
CA PRO A 136 -12.31 7.24 5.09
C PRO A 136 -12.40 6.19 6.20
N ALA A 137 -12.96 5.00 5.91
CA ALA A 137 -13.03 3.92 6.89
C ALA A 137 -11.65 3.34 7.17
N PHE A 138 -10.79 3.22 6.16
CA PHE A 138 -9.39 2.83 6.37
C PHE A 138 -8.66 3.87 7.24
N SER A 139 -8.77 5.15 6.86
CA SER A 139 -8.09 6.26 7.53
C SER A 139 -8.52 6.40 8.99
N GLU A 140 -9.81 6.23 9.29
CA GLU A 140 -10.34 6.36 10.65
C GLU A 140 -10.06 5.16 11.55
N LEU A 141 -9.90 3.96 11.00
CA LEU A 141 -9.92 2.73 11.80
C LEU A 141 -8.60 1.97 11.76
N ILE A 142 -8.02 1.78 10.58
CA ILE A 142 -6.80 1.01 10.39
C ILE A 142 -5.56 1.90 10.46
N ALA A 143 -5.59 3.07 9.82
CA ALA A 143 -4.47 4.02 9.87
C ALA A 143 -4.30 4.69 11.25
N ASN A 144 -5.31 4.61 12.12
CA ASN A 144 -5.29 5.12 13.50
C ASN A 144 -4.77 4.11 14.53
N LEU A 145 -4.35 2.91 14.11
CA LEU A 145 -3.56 2.02 14.97
C LEU A 145 -2.28 2.73 15.41
N LYS A 146 -1.69 2.29 16.53
CA LYS A 146 -0.52 2.94 17.12
C LYS A 146 0.74 2.14 16.87
N ILE A 147 1.90 2.79 17.02
CA ILE A 147 3.19 2.14 16.86
C ILE A 147 3.35 0.96 17.84
N LYS A 148 2.87 1.09 19.07
CA LYS A 148 2.81 -0.02 20.03
C LYS A 148 2.11 -1.29 19.51
N ASP A 149 1.22 -1.18 18.52
CA ASP A 149 0.50 -2.30 17.92
C ASP A 149 1.29 -3.00 16.81
N PHE A 150 2.46 -2.46 16.41
CA PHE A 150 3.32 -3.00 15.33
C PHE A 150 3.61 -4.50 15.47
N PRO A 151 4.08 -5.02 16.62
CA PRO A 151 4.38 -6.45 16.76
C PRO A 151 3.18 -7.34 16.46
N ASN A 152 1.99 -6.94 16.90
CA ASN A 152 0.76 -7.69 16.66
C ASN A 152 0.37 -7.65 15.18
N MET A 153 0.47 -6.48 14.53
CA MET A 153 0.24 -6.37 13.09
C MET A 153 1.22 -7.25 12.29
N ILE A 154 2.51 -7.25 12.63
CA ILE A 154 3.53 -8.09 12.00
C ILE A 154 3.23 -9.58 12.20
N SER A 155 2.86 -10.00 13.41
CA SER A 155 2.44 -11.38 13.68
C SER A 155 1.27 -11.81 12.80
N LYS A 156 0.24 -10.97 12.68
CA LYS A 156 -0.91 -11.22 11.80
C LYS A 156 -0.50 -11.30 10.33
N ILE A 157 0.39 -10.42 9.86
CA ILE A 157 0.92 -10.44 8.48
C ILE A 157 1.72 -11.73 8.20
N LYS A 158 2.60 -12.15 9.13
CA LYS A 158 3.35 -13.42 9.04
C LYS A 158 2.40 -14.62 8.94
N ASN A 159 1.29 -14.56 9.68
CA ASN A 159 0.25 -15.60 9.69
C ASN A 159 -0.79 -15.45 8.57
N ARG A 160 -0.52 -14.64 7.54
CA ARG A 160 -1.38 -14.47 6.36
C ARG A 160 -2.82 -14.06 6.71
N HIS A 161 -2.96 -13.19 7.70
CA HIS A 161 -4.25 -12.65 8.14
C HIS A 161 -5.06 -12.04 6.99
N ILE A 162 -6.39 -12.14 7.04
CA ILE A 162 -7.31 -11.61 6.00
C ILE A 162 -7.08 -10.12 5.69
N ALA A 163 -6.66 -9.35 6.70
CA ALA A 163 -6.37 -7.93 6.57
C ALA A 163 -4.90 -7.59 6.29
N SER A 164 -4.03 -8.56 5.99
CA SER A 164 -2.57 -8.36 5.87
C SER A 164 -2.21 -7.17 4.97
N GLY A 165 -2.86 -7.04 3.81
CA GLY A 165 -2.65 -5.91 2.90
C GLY A 165 -2.89 -4.54 3.54
N ARG A 166 -3.96 -4.43 4.34
CA ARG A 166 -4.35 -3.19 5.02
C ARG A 166 -3.39 -2.89 6.18
N LEU A 167 -2.98 -3.91 6.93
CA LEU A 167 -2.02 -3.78 8.02
C LEU A 167 -0.62 -3.37 7.53
N MET A 168 -0.17 -3.93 6.40
CA MET A 168 1.08 -3.50 5.75
C MET A 168 1.03 -2.02 5.35
N HIS A 169 -0.08 -1.56 4.77
CA HIS A 169 -0.26 -0.15 4.43
C HIS A 169 -0.28 0.74 5.68
N ALA A 170 -0.94 0.31 6.74
CA ALA A 170 -0.96 1.03 8.01
C ALA A 170 0.46 1.21 8.56
N ILE A 171 1.26 0.14 8.58
CA ILE A 171 2.66 0.17 9.00
C ILE A 171 3.47 1.12 8.11
N ASN A 172 3.26 1.10 6.79
CA ASN A 172 3.95 1.99 5.87
C ASN A 172 3.71 3.47 6.18
N GLU A 173 2.46 3.85 6.41
CA GLU A 173 2.10 5.23 6.75
C GLU A 173 2.61 5.62 8.13
N MET A 174 2.43 4.76 9.14
CA MET A 174 2.88 5.01 10.52
C MET A 174 4.41 5.12 10.62
N ALA A 175 5.13 4.20 9.97
CA ALA A 175 6.60 4.22 9.97
C ALA A 175 7.13 5.44 9.21
N GLY A 176 6.43 5.87 8.15
CA GLY A 176 6.81 7.03 7.35
C GLY A 176 8.13 6.88 6.60
N ALA A 177 8.65 5.66 6.49
CA ALA A 177 9.89 5.35 5.79
C ALA A 177 9.67 5.41 4.27
N LYS A 178 10.56 6.11 3.56
CA LYS A 178 10.51 6.18 2.10
C LYS A 178 10.80 4.81 1.50
N ASP A 179 10.08 4.46 0.44
CA ASP A 179 10.26 3.23 -0.34
C ASP A 179 10.18 1.96 0.52
N LEU A 180 9.31 1.93 1.54
CA LEU A 180 9.02 0.74 2.33
C LEU A 180 8.12 -0.22 1.53
N GLY A 181 8.61 -0.69 0.37
CA GLY A 181 7.95 -1.65 -0.54
C GLY A 181 6.62 -1.16 -1.13
N LYS A 182 6.40 -1.35 -2.44
CA LYS A 182 5.06 -1.22 -3.01
C LYS A 182 4.23 -2.45 -2.64
N TYR A 183 2.98 -2.22 -2.26
CA TYR A 183 1.99 -3.27 -2.06
C TYR A 183 1.83 -4.08 -3.35
N VAL A 184 2.00 -5.40 -3.26
CA VAL A 184 1.54 -6.36 -4.26
C VAL A 184 0.84 -7.47 -3.48
N SER A 185 -0.45 -7.71 -3.81
CA SER A 185 -1.21 -8.79 -3.19
C SER A 185 -0.48 -10.13 -3.31
N GLY A 186 -0.51 -10.96 -2.26
CA GLY A 186 0.15 -12.27 -2.23
C GLY A 186 1.67 -12.27 -1.93
N ALA A 187 2.29 -11.12 -1.70
CA ALA A 187 3.74 -11.00 -1.49
C ALA A 187 4.13 -10.49 -0.08
N SER A 188 3.42 -10.90 0.98
CA SER A 188 3.73 -10.48 2.36
C SER A 188 5.16 -10.83 2.79
N GLU A 189 5.69 -11.95 2.31
CA GLU A 189 7.07 -12.39 2.58
C GLU A 189 8.11 -11.42 1.99
N ASN A 190 7.91 -10.95 0.76
CA ASN A 190 8.79 -9.95 0.14
C ASN A 190 8.68 -8.59 0.84
N TRP A 191 7.48 -8.19 1.26
CA TRP A 191 7.30 -6.96 2.03
C TRP A 191 7.97 -7.04 3.40
N LEU A 192 7.85 -8.17 4.12
CA LEU A 192 8.55 -8.41 5.38
C LEU A 192 10.07 -8.37 5.20
N LEU A 193 10.60 -8.91 4.10
CA LEU A 193 12.02 -8.79 3.76
C LEU A 193 12.44 -7.33 3.56
N HIS A 194 11.68 -6.53 2.82
CA HIS A 194 11.96 -5.11 2.67
C HIS A 194 11.89 -4.34 4.00
N LEU A 195 10.93 -4.69 4.88
CA LEU A 195 10.85 -4.10 6.20
C LEU A 195 12.10 -4.44 7.04
N LYS A 196 12.55 -5.70 7.01
CA LYS A 196 13.80 -6.14 7.64
C LYS A 196 15.00 -5.33 7.14
N GLU A 197 15.15 -5.21 5.82
CA GLU A 197 16.23 -4.44 5.19
C GLU A 197 16.20 -2.96 5.61
N LYS A 198 15.00 -2.38 5.77
CA LYS A 198 14.83 -0.99 6.20
C LYS A 198 15.19 -0.79 7.67
N PHE A 199 14.91 -1.75 8.55
CA PHE A 199 15.41 -1.73 9.92
C PHE A 199 16.94 -1.82 9.98
N ALA A 200 17.55 -2.70 9.18
CA ALA A 200 19.01 -2.80 9.10
C ALA A 200 19.65 -1.52 8.55
N LEU A 201 19.02 -0.88 7.55
CA LEU A 201 19.44 0.40 7.02
C LEU A 201 19.33 1.52 8.08
N ALA A 202 18.24 1.55 8.83
CA ALA A 202 18.02 2.50 9.92
C ALA A 202 19.12 2.38 11.00
N GLU A 203 19.41 1.16 11.46
CA GLU A 203 20.50 0.86 12.40
C GLU A 203 21.83 1.39 11.87
N SER A 204 22.19 1.00 10.64
CA SER A 204 23.45 1.42 10.00
C SER A 204 23.59 2.93 9.87
N LYS A 205 22.51 3.63 9.49
CA LYS A 205 22.51 5.10 9.34
C LYS A 205 22.65 5.81 10.68
N VAL A 206 21.98 5.31 11.72
CA VAL A 206 22.11 5.87 13.07
C VAL A 206 23.53 5.71 13.61
N THR A 207 24.14 4.53 13.47
CA THR A 207 25.54 4.32 13.89
C THR A 207 26.51 5.23 13.14
N LYS A 208 26.32 5.43 11.83
CA LYS A 208 27.14 6.36 11.04
C LYS A 208 26.91 7.82 11.45
N ALA A 209 25.65 8.20 11.70
CA ALA A 209 25.29 9.52 12.16
C ALA A 209 25.94 9.83 13.51
N ALA A 210 25.88 8.89 14.46
CA ALA A 210 26.50 8.97 15.78
C ALA A 210 28.01 9.26 15.70
N GLN A 211 28.73 8.61 14.77
CA GLN A 211 30.15 8.85 14.56
C GLN A 211 30.46 10.21 13.92
N LYS A 212 29.63 10.67 12.98
CA LYS A 212 29.81 11.93 12.25
C LYS A 212 29.41 13.16 13.09
N TYR A 213 28.29 13.08 13.82
CA TYR A 213 27.76 14.20 14.63
C TYR A 213 28.65 14.53 15.82
N LYS A 214 29.25 13.53 16.47
CA LYS A 214 30.18 13.72 17.60
C LYS A 214 31.43 14.55 17.24
N LYS A 215 31.72 14.74 15.95
CA LYS A 215 32.98 15.32 15.45
C LYS A 215 32.80 16.55 14.54
N SER A 216 31.59 16.93 14.15
CA SER A 216 31.41 17.90 13.06
C SER A 216 30.68 19.17 13.50
N SER A 217 31.34 20.32 13.28
CA SER A 217 30.76 21.67 13.34
C SER A 217 30.23 22.14 11.97
N ASN A 218 30.21 21.27 10.96
CA ASN A 218 29.77 21.61 9.61
C ASN A 218 28.26 21.38 9.45
N ASP A 219 27.51 22.47 9.27
CA ASP A 219 26.05 22.46 9.13
C ASP A 219 25.54 21.68 7.92
N GLU A 220 26.32 21.59 6.85
CA GLU A 220 25.93 20.86 5.64
C GLU A 220 26.00 19.34 5.86
N ILE A 221 27.00 18.87 6.60
CA ILE A 221 27.09 17.46 7.04
C ILE A 221 25.94 17.15 8.00
N LYS A 222 25.64 18.05 8.93
CA LYS A 222 24.52 17.91 9.86
C LYS A 222 23.18 17.79 9.14
N LYS A 223 22.97 18.59 8.08
CA LYS A 223 21.78 18.56 7.23
C LYS A 223 21.67 17.25 6.44
N GLN A 224 22.74 16.81 5.77
CA GLN A 224 22.73 15.54 5.03
C GLN A 224 22.36 14.34 5.90
N VAL A 225 22.90 14.28 7.12
CA VAL A 225 22.58 13.22 8.07
C VAL A 225 21.11 13.28 8.51
N LYS A 226 20.54 14.48 8.71
CA LYS A 226 19.11 14.63 9.02
C LYS A 226 18.26 14.08 7.87
N ASP A 227 18.54 14.48 6.63
CA ASP A 227 17.82 14.02 5.44
C ASP A 227 17.92 12.48 5.27
N GLU A 228 19.10 11.91 5.54
CA GLU A 228 19.33 10.47 5.47
C GLU A 228 18.50 9.70 6.50
N LEU A 229 18.39 10.19 7.73
CA LEU A 229 17.60 9.55 8.80
C LEU A 229 16.11 9.72 8.58
N GLU A 230 15.67 10.89 8.11
CA GLU A 230 14.26 11.14 7.77
C GLU A 230 13.75 10.16 6.70
N SER A 231 14.59 9.70 5.78
CA SER A 231 14.19 8.68 4.80
C SER A 231 13.83 7.33 5.41
N CYS A 232 14.32 7.03 6.61
CA CYS A 232 14.00 5.81 7.37
C CYS A 232 12.80 5.99 8.31
N GLY A 233 12.24 7.20 8.41
CA GLY A 233 11.08 7.50 9.22
C GLY A 233 11.29 7.15 10.70
N LEU A 234 10.26 6.65 11.36
CA LEU A 234 10.29 6.31 12.79
C LEU A 234 11.09 5.04 13.12
N LEU A 235 11.51 4.27 12.11
CA LEU A 235 12.29 3.04 12.30
C LEU A 235 13.68 3.30 12.92
N VAL A 236 14.17 4.55 12.88
CA VAL A 236 15.46 4.95 13.48
C VAL A 236 15.37 5.16 14.99
N LEU A 237 14.17 5.40 15.55
CA LEU A 237 14.02 5.85 16.94
C LEU A 237 14.62 4.89 17.98
N PRO A 238 14.46 3.55 17.89
CA PRO A 238 15.07 2.64 18.86
C PRO A 238 16.59 2.77 18.90
N TYR A 239 17.23 2.92 17.74
CA TYR A 239 18.68 3.03 17.65
C TYR A 239 19.18 4.41 18.12
N ILE A 240 18.42 5.48 17.85
CA ILE A 240 18.75 6.81 18.38
C ILE A 240 18.69 6.81 19.91
N LYS A 241 17.68 6.15 20.49
CA LYS A 241 17.56 5.98 21.93
C LYS A 241 18.76 5.22 22.50
N ASP A 242 19.13 4.09 21.89
CA ASP A 242 20.30 3.29 22.31
C ASP A 242 21.60 4.13 22.31
N GLU A 243 21.81 4.99 21.30
CA GLU A 243 22.96 5.90 21.25
C GLU A 243 22.94 6.98 22.35
N ILE A 244 21.76 7.54 22.66
CA ILE A 244 21.61 8.54 23.74
C ILE A 244 21.90 7.90 25.10
N GLU A 245 21.38 6.69 25.35
CA GLU A 245 21.64 5.91 26.55
C GLU A 245 23.13 5.51 26.69
N ALA A 246 23.82 5.31 25.56
CA ALA A 246 25.28 5.13 25.51
C ALA A 246 26.09 6.44 25.72
N GLY A 247 25.40 7.56 25.97
CA GLY A 247 26.01 8.85 26.28
C GLY A 247 26.22 9.77 25.07
N ASN A 248 25.72 9.42 23.89
CA ASN A 248 25.81 10.24 22.68
C ASN A 248 24.65 11.26 22.59
N THR A 249 24.62 12.20 23.53
CA THR A 249 23.51 13.18 23.65
C THR A 249 23.37 14.11 22.43
N ALA A 250 24.38 14.20 21.55
CA ALA A 250 24.29 14.96 20.31
C ALA A 250 23.20 14.45 19.36
N MET A 251 22.81 13.18 19.48
CA MET A 251 21.73 12.58 18.68
C MET A 251 20.36 13.19 18.97
N ILE A 252 20.20 13.90 20.09
CA ILE A 252 18.98 14.63 20.44
C ILE A 252 18.61 15.69 19.40
N GLU A 253 19.60 16.33 18.76
CA GLU A 253 19.39 17.35 17.72
C GLU A 253 18.64 16.82 16.47
N LEU A 254 18.52 15.50 16.34
CA LEU A 254 17.87 14.81 15.22
C LEU A 254 16.40 14.51 15.49
N LEU A 255 15.99 14.48 16.77
CA LEU A 255 14.64 14.09 17.19
C LEU A 255 13.53 15.06 16.75
N PRO A 256 13.68 16.40 16.81
CA PRO A 256 12.60 17.31 16.43
C PRO A 256 12.06 17.05 15.02
N ASN A 257 12.96 16.90 14.03
CA ASN A 257 12.58 16.67 12.64
C ASN A 257 11.84 15.34 12.44
N LEU A 258 12.26 14.31 13.18
CA LEU A 258 11.66 12.98 13.10
C LEU A 258 10.31 12.97 13.83
N VAL A 259 10.23 13.48 15.05
CA VAL A 259 9.05 13.33 15.91
C VAL A 259 7.93 14.29 15.54
N ASP A 260 8.23 15.56 15.28
CA ASP A 260 7.20 16.60 15.03
C ASP A 260 6.34 16.29 13.82
N LYS A 261 6.93 15.61 12.82
CA LYS A 261 6.25 15.22 11.60
C LYS A 261 5.17 14.16 11.83
N TYR A 262 5.37 13.25 12.79
CA TYR A 262 4.51 12.07 12.94
C TYR A 262 3.71 12.03 14.25
N PHE A 263 4.15 12.75 15.29
CA PHE A 263 3.44 12.83 16.57
C PHE A 263 2.64 14.12 16.77
N ALA A 264 2.64 15.02 15.77
CA ALA A 264 1.98 16.33 15.83
C ALA A 264 2.36 17.15 17.09
N GLU A 265 3.56 16.92 17.63
CA GLU A 265 4.15 17.78 18.66
C GLU A 265 4.31 19.18 18.05
N GLY A 266 3.67 20.18 18.67
CA GLY A 266 3.65 21.55 18.16
C GLY A 266 5.07 22.07 17.88
N LYS A 267 5.22 22.89 16.83
CA LYS A 267 6.52 23.48 16.44
C LYS A 267 7.04 24.53 17.43
N ASP A 268 6.39 24.69 18.58
CA ASP A 268 6.71 25.74 19.53
C ASP A 268 8.05 25.46 20.22
N ASN A 269 8.87 26.52 20.29
CA ASN A 269 10.22 26.62 20.85
C ASN A 269 11.04 25.32 20.87
N GLN A 270 11.68 24.99 19.75
CA GLN A 270 12.75 23.98 19.71
C GLN A 270 13.87 24.24 20.73
N ALA A 271 14.05 25.50 21.16
CA ALA A 271 15.02 25.89 22.19
C ALA A 271 14.73 25.29 23.57
N ASP A 272 13.48 24.95 23.89
CA ASP A 272 13.08 24.40 25.19
C ASP A 272 13.15 22.85 25.22
N ARG A 273 13.46 22.21 24.09
CA ARG A 273 13.57 20.75 23.96
C ARG A 273 14.94 20.23 24.40
N THR A 274 15.23 20.45 25.67
CA THR A 274 16.45 20.01 26.36
C THR A 274 16.55 18.48 26.41
N LYS A 275 17.68 17.96 26.92
CA LYS A 275 17.81 16.52 27.22
C LYS A 275 16.68 15.99 28.11
N GLU A 276 16.31 16.75 29.13
CA GLU A 276 15.23 16.37 30.05
C GLU A 276 13.87 16.25 29.34
N TYR A 277 13.57 17.16 28.40
CA TYR A 277 12.37 17.06 27.57
C TYR A 277 12.35 15.72 26.79
N TRP A 278 13.46 15.37 26.15
CA TRP A 278 13.53 14.15 25.33
C TRP A 278 13.56 12.87 26.17
N ASP A 279 14.18 12.89 27.34
CA ASP A 279 14.12 11.79 28.30
C ASP A 279 12.66 11.53 28.71
N ASN A 280 11.92 12.59 29.08
CA ASN A 280 10.49 12.52 29.42
C ASN A 280 9.64 12.05 28.22
N TRP A 281 9.97 12.51 27.00
CA TRP A 281 9.28 12.09 25.79
C TRP A 281 9.48 10.59 25.53
N PHE A 282 10.71 10.09 25.64
CA PHE A 282 11.02 8.66 25.48
C PHE A 282 10.40 7.79 26.58
N GLU A 283 10.21 8.33 27.79
CA GLU A 283 9.47 7.65 28.85
C GLU A 283 7.99 7.53 28.51
N LYS A 284 7.35 8.65 28.12
CA LYS A 284 5.95 8.71 27.67
C LYS A 284 5.67 7.78 26.49
N HIS A 285 6.62 7.66 25.56
CA HIS A 285 6.52 6.83 24.34
C HIS A 285 7.28 5.50 24.45
N SER A 286 7.59 5.05 25.67
CA SER A 286 8.42 3.85 25.86
C SER A 286 7.83 2.58 25.27
N GLU A 287 6.51 2.43 25.24
CA GLU A 287 5.83 1.29 24.59
C GLU A 287 6.02 1.30 23.07
N ASP A 288 5.91 2.47 22.42
CA ASP A 288 6.10 2.62 20.98
C ASP A 288 7.54 2.26 20.58
N ILE A 289 8.52 2.72 21.36
CA ILE A 289 9.94 2.42 21.11
C ILE A 289 10.25 0.93 21.32
N LYS A 290 9.68 0.32 22.36
CA LYS A 290 9.81 -1.13 22.61
C LYS A 290 9.20 -1.95 21.49
N ALA A 291 8.02 -1.55 20.98
CA ALA A 291 7.40 -2.19 19.82
C ALA A 291 8.26 -2.07 18.56
N LEU A 292 8.81 -0.86 18.32
CA LEU A 292 9.97 -0.56 17.47
C LEU A 292 11.01 -1.68 17.42
N LYS A 293 11.66 -1.82 18.57
CA LYS A 293 12.79 -2.70 18.79
C LYS A 293 12.41 -4.18 18.69
N ALA A 294 11.26 -4.56 19.23
CA ALA A 294 10.76 -5.93 19.18
C ALA A 294 10.55 -6.40 17.74
N VAL A 295 9.99 -5.56 16.86
CA VAL A 295 9.85 -5.91 15.43
C VAL A 295 11.21 -6.02 14.75
N ALA A 296 12.13 -5.09 15.03
CA ALA A 296 13.48 -5.16 14.47
C ALA A 296 14.19 -6.48 14.86
N GLU A 297 14.03 -6.94 16.10
CA GLU A 297 14.60 -8.18 16.61
C GLU A 297 13.90 -9.43 16.05
N ASP A 298 12.56 -9.43 15.97
CA ASP A 298 11.76 -10.54 15.41
C ASP A 298 11.95 -10.74 13.90
N LEU A 299 12.51 -9.74 13.21
CA LEU A 299 12.86 -9.82 11.79
C LEU A 299 14.35 -10.15 11.54
N LYS A 300 15.22 -10.08 12.55
CA LYS A 300 16.68 -10.39 12.42
C LYS A 300 16.90 -11.86 12.09
#